data_AF-A0A7Y0S1V3-F1
#
_entry.id   AF-A0A7Y0S1V3-F1
#
_cell.length_a   1.000
_cell.length_b   1.000
_cell.length_c   1.000
_cell.angle_alpha   90.00
_cell.angle_beta   90.00
_cell.angle_gamma   90.00
#
_symmetry.space_group_name_H-M   'P 1'
#
loop_
_entity.id
_entity.type
_entity.pdbx_description
1 polymer ?
#
loop_
_entity_poly.entity_id
_entity_poly.type
_entity_poly.pdbx_seq_one_letter_code
_entity_poly.pdbx_strand_id
1 'polypeptide(L)'
;MSAAIPAAGGGYSFARQAMGPTGGFFTGLSVLIEYALAPAAIVIFIGSAVNELVGIDGPVVYALFYAVFIAIHMAGVGEALKVMMV
;
A
#
# COMPACT_ATOMS: atom_id res chain seq x y z
N MET A 1 0.70 16.03 -13.51
CA MET A 1 1.24 14.75 -14.01
C MET A 1 0.28 14.05 -14.97
N SER A 2 -0.98 13.78 -14.57
CA SER A 2 -1.94 13.05 -15.43
C SER A 2 -2.19 13.64 -16.82
N ALA A 3 -2.04 14.95 -17.01
CA ALA A 3 -2.19 15.58 -18.33
C ALA A 3 -0.98 15.41 -19.26
N ALA A 4 0.23 15.17 -18.72
CA ALA A 4 1.47 15.08 -19.49
C ALA A 4 1.88 13.62 -19.79
N ILE A 5 1.48 12.68 -18.94
CA ILE A 5 1.66 11.24 -19.13
C ILE A 5 0.27 10.60 -18.99
N PRO A 6 -0.49 10.46 -20.09
CA PRO A 6 -1.88 9.99 -20.08
C PRO A 6 -1.99 8.47 -19.90
N ALA A 7 -1.12 7.88 -19.09
CA ALA A 7 -1.09 6.46 -18.73
C ALA A 7 -1.07 6.32 -17.21
N ALA A 8 -1.80 5.33 -16.68
CA ALA A 8 -1.94 5.05 -15.25
C ALA A 8 -0.68 4.37 -14.66
N GLY A 9 0.48 4.99 -14.82
CA GLY A 9 1.77 4.38 -14.47
C GLY A 9 2.48 4.96 -13.24
N GLY A 10 1.85 5.92 -12.56
CA GLY A 10 2.33 6.48 -11.29
C GLY A 10 3.80 6.93 -11.31
N GLY A 11 4.50 6.68 -10.20
CA GLY A 11 5.92 7.04 -10.04
C GLY A 11 6.84 6.33 -11.03
N TYR A 12 6.57 5.05 -11.34
CA TYR A 12 7.35 4.27 -12.31
C TYR A 12 7.37 4.93 -13.69
N SER A 13 6.20 5.23 -14.27
CA SER A 13 6.13 5.81 -15.62
C SER A 13 6.73 7.20 -15.69
N PHE A 14 6.56 8.01 -14.65
CA PHE A 14 7.24 9.29 -14.56
C PHE A 14 8.76 9.13 -14.56
N ALA A 15 9.29 8.31 -13.66
CA ALA A 15 10.73 8.06 -13.55
C ALA A 15 11.32 7.45 -14.82
N ARG A 16 10.58 6.52 -15.46
CA ARG A 16 10.98 5.90 -16.72
C ARG A 16 11.12 6.92 -17.85
N GLN A 17 10.23 7.91 -17.89
CA GLN A 17 10.20 8.93 -18.94
C GLN A 17 11.18 10.07 -18.67
N ALA A 18 11.35 10.49 -17.41
CA ALA A 18 12.24 11.58 -17.04
C ALA A 18 13.72 11.14 -16.90
N MET A 19 13.97 9.92 -16.42
CA MET A 19 15.30 9.44 -16.01
C MET A 19 15.75 8.16 -16.75
N GLY A 20 14.96 7.64 -17.69
CA GLY A 20 15.29 6.46 -18.47
C GLY A 20 15.06 5.12 -17.74
N PRO A 21 15.58 4.00 -18.28
CA PRO A 21 15.25 2.64 -17.81
C PRO A 21 15.62 2.41 -16.35
N THR A 22 16.81 2.86 -15.96
CA THR A 22 17.36 2.68 -14.63
C THR A 22 16.55 3.42 -13.58
N GLY A 23 16.16 4.68 -13.85
CA GLY A 23 15.32 5.46 -12.96
C GLY A 23 13.94 4.82 -12.77
N GLY A 24 13.33 4.37 -13.87
CA GLY A 24 12.08 3.60 -13.81
C GLY A 24 12.21 2.33 -12.96
N PHE A 25 13.27 1.54 -13.17
CA PHE A 25 13.52 0.31 -12.40
C PHE A 25 13.60 0.58 -10.90
N PHE A 26 14.41 1.55 -10.47
CA PHE A 26 14.56 1.85 -9.05
C PHE A 26 13.25 2.33 -8.42
N THR A 27 12.50 3.19 -9.09
CA THR A 27 11.19 3.63 -8.57
C THR A 27 10.21 2.46 -8.49
N GLY A 28 10.15 1.59 -9.49
CA GLY A 28 9.30 0.39 -9.44
C GLY A 28 9.68 -0.54 -8.28
N LEU A 29 10.99 -0.78 -8.09
CA LEU A 29 11.49 -1.59 -6.98
C LEU A 29 11.16 -0.97 -5.62
N SER A 30 11.36 0.33 -5.46
CA SER A 30 11.02 1.05 -4.22
C SER A 30 9.54 0.93 -3.89
N VAL A 31 8.66 1.09 -4.89
CA VAL A 31 7.21 0.93 -4.70
C VAL A 31 6.87 -0.49 -4.25
N LEU A 32 7.47 -1.53 -4.83
CA LEU A 32 7.23 -2.91 -4.40
C LEU A 32 7.65 -3.15 -2.94
N ILE A 33 8.79 -2.60 -2.54
CA ILE A 33 9.29 -2.70 -1.16
C ILE A 33 8.34 -1.96 -0.20
N GLU A 34 7.98 -0.72 -0.54
CA GLU A 34 7.04 0.08 0.23
C GLU A 34 5.69 -0.62 0.39
N TYR A 35 5.17 -1.20 -0.69
CA TYR A 35 3.88 -1.89 -0.67
C TYR A 35 3.88 -3.15 0.20
N ALA A 36 5.02 -3.82 0.34
CA ALA A 36 5.17 -4.95 1.25
C ALA A 36 5.28 -4.51 2.72
N LEU A 37 6.03 -3.43 2.98
CA LEU A 37 6.35 -2.95 4.33
C LEU A 37 5.24 -2.09 4.94
N ALA A 38 4.50 -1.32 4.15
CA ALA A 38 3.48 -0.40 4.67
C ALA A 38 2.36 -1.16 5.42
N PRO A 39 1.74 -2.22 4.88
CA PRO A 39 0.77 -3.01 5.62
C PRO A 39 1.39 -3.69 6.84
N ALA A 40 2.65 -4.13 6.75
CA ALA A 40 3.35 -4.77 7.86
C ALA A 40 3.56 -3.81 9.05
N ALA A 41 3.90 -2.56 8.78
CA ALA A 41 4.01 -1.53 9.81
C ALA A 41 2.62 -1.17 10.40
N ILE A 42 1.61 -1.01 9.55
CA ILE A 42 0.24 -0.67 9.97
C ILE A 42 -0.32 -1.69 10.96
N VAL A 43 -0.13 -2.99 10.72
CA VAL A 43 -0.69 -4.02 11.60
C VAL A 43 -0.05 -4.07 12.98
N ILE A 44 1.20 -3.63 13.12
CA ILE A 44 1.86 -3.48 14.43
C ILE A 44 1.17 -2.38 15.24
N PHE A 45 0.90 -1.23 14.62
CA PHE A 45 0.16 -0.14 15.27
C PHE A 45 -1.27 -0.57 15.64
N ILE A 46 -1.94 -1.34 14.76
CA ILE A 46 -3.26 -1.90 15.06
C ILE A 46 -3.19 -2.83 16.27
N GLY A 47 -2.21 -3.73 16.36
CA GLY A 47 -2.10 -4.61 17.52
C GLY A 47 -1.84 -3.87 18.83
N SER A 48 -1.06 -2.78 18.81
CA SER A 48 -0.94 -1.88 19.97
C SER A 48 -2.31 -1.30 20.39
N ALA A 49 -3.12 -0.87 19.42
CA ALA A 49 -4.46 -0.35 19.70
C ALA A 49 -5.42 -1.43 20.21
N VAL A 50 -5.37 -2.65 19.66
CA VAL A 50 -6.16 -3.80 20.15
C VAL A 50 -5.74 -4.14 21.58
N ASN A 51 -4.43 -4.12 21.89
CA ASN A 51 -3.92 -4.37 23.22
C ASN A 51 -4.45 -3.36 24.25
N GLU A 52 -4.49 -2.07 23.90
CA GLU A 52 -5.02 -1.03 24.78
C GLU A 52 -6.53 -1.21 25.07
N LEU A 53 -7.29 -1.74 24.12
CA LEU A 53 -8.74 -1.90 24.25
C LEU A 53 -9.17 -3.21 24.92
N VAL A 54 -8.49 -4.33 24.59
CA VAL A 54 -8.91 -5.68 24.99
C VAL A 54 -7.79 -6.55 25.55
N GLY A 55 -6.56 -6.04 25.65
CA GLY A 55 -5.41 -6.75 26.23
C GLY A 55 -4.85 -7.88 25.37
N ILE A 56 -5.10 -7.86 24.05
CA ILE A 56 -4.64 -8.89 23.10
C ILE A 56 -3.70 -8.24 22.08
N ASP A 57 -2.55 -8.86 21.83
CA ASP A 57 -1.57 -8.44 20.81
C ASP A 57 -0.89 -9.67 20.18
N GLY A 58 -0.01 -9.42 19.22
CA GLY A 58 0.99 -10.37 18.73
C GLY A 58 0.67 -10.94 17.35
N PRO A 59 1.41 -12.00 16.95
CA PRO A 59 1.43 -12.48 15.57
C PRO A 59 0.06 -12.83 14.98
N VAL A 60 -0.87 -13.33 15.81
CA VAL A 60 -2.23 -13.68 15.35
C VAL A 60 -3.03 -12.43 14.98
N VAL A 61 -2.96 -11.38 15.79
CA VAL A 61 -3.61 -10.09 15.51
C VAL A 61 -3.02 -9.49 14.24
N TYR A 62 -1.68 -9.47 14.15
CA TYR A 62 -1.00 -8.93 12.98
C TYR A 62 -1.39 -9.67 11.70
N ALA A 63 -1.36 -11.01 11.72
CA ALA A 63 -1.70 -11.83 10.57
C ALA A 63 -3.16 -11.64 10.13
N LEU A 64 -4.10 -11.56 11.08
CA LEU A 64 -5.51 -11.35 10.80
C LEU A 64 -5.75 -10.01 10.11
N PHE A 65 -5.24 -8.91 10.67
CA PHE A 65 -5.40 -7.59 10.06
C PHE A 65 -4.62 -7.44 8.76
N TYR A 66 -3.45 -8.08 8.64
CA TYR A 66 -2.68 -8.11 7.40
C TYR A 66 -3.47 -8.80 6.28
N ALA A 67 -4.07 -9.96 6.57
CA ALA A 67 -4.89 -10.69 5.61
C ALA A 67 -6.11 -9.87 5.18
N VAL A 68 -6.77 -9.16 6.10
CA VAL A 68 -7.86 -8.23 5.78
C VAL A 68 -7.37 -7.11 4.86
N PHE A 69 -6.23 -6.50 5.17
CA PHE A 69 -5.63 -5.46 4.32
C PHE A 69 -5.42 -5.97 2.89
N ILE A 70 -4.77 -7.13 2.73
CA ILE A 70 -4.52 -7.72 1.41
C ILE A 70 -5.82 -8.06 0.68
N ALA A 71 -6.81 -8.63 1.38
CA ALA A 71 -8.11 -8.95 0.77
C ALA A 71 -8.81 -7.70 0.21
N ILE A 72 -8.77 -6.58 0.94
CA ILE A 72 -9.30 -5.30 0.47
C ILE A 72 -8.51 -4.79 -0.75
N HIS A 73 -7.18 -4.91 -0.73
CA HIS A 73 -6.34 -4.49 -1.85
C HIS A 73 -6.63 -5.30 -3.13
N MET A 74 -6.94 -6.59 -2.98
CA MET A 74 -7.37 -7.45 -4.09
C MET A 74 -8.74 -7.06 -4.66
N ALA A 75 -9.66 -6.57 -3.84
CA ALA A 75 -10.94 -6.03 -4.32
C ALA A 75 -10.77 -4.75 -5.15
N GLY A 76 -9.61 -4.11 -5.05
CA GLY A 76 -9.19 -3.00 -5.89
C GLY A 76 -9.66 -1.62 -5.39
N VAL A 77 -9.11 -0.60 -6.03
CA VAL A 77 -9.29 0.82 -5.66
C VAL A 77 -10.75 1.29 -5.79
N GLY A 78 -11.57 0.62 -6.61
CA GLY A 78 -12.97 0.98 -6.80
C GLY A 78 -13.78 0.98 -5.51
N GLU A 79 -13.58 -0.03 -4.65
CA GLU A 79 -14.26 -0.09 -3.34
C GLU A 79 -13.69 0.94 -2.36
N ALA A 80 -12.38 1.15 -2.35
CA ALA A 80 -11.75 2.18 -1.52
C ALA A 80 -12.26 3.59 -1.87
N LEU A 81 -12.33 3.93 -3.17
CA LEU A 81 -12.84 5.22 -3.64
C LEU A 81 -14.32 5.40 -3.30
N LYS A 82 -15.13 4.34 -3.42
CA LYS A 82 -16.55 4.37 -3.04
C LYS A 82 -16.76 4.62 -1.54
N VAL A 83 -15.85 4.18 -0.67
CA VAL A 83 -15.96 4.44 0.79
C VAL A 83 -15.43 5.82 1.15
N MET A 84 -14.36 6.28 0.48
CA MET A 84 -13.70 7.55 0.80
C MET A 84 -14.38 8.80 0.22
N MET A 85 -15.16 8.67 -0.86
CA MET A 85 -15.76 9.79 -1.59
C MET A 85 -17.27 9.96 -1.34
N VAL A 86 -17.80 9.37 -0.26
CA VAL A 86 -19.17 9.64 0.23
C VAL A 86 -19.14 10.79 1.23
#